data_AF-A0A441TQ74-F1
#
_entry.id   AF-A0A441TQ74-F1
#
_cell.length_a   1.000
_cell.length_b   1.000
_cell.length_c   1.000
_cell.angle_alpha   90.00
_cell.angle_beta   90.00
_cell.angle_gamma   90.00
#
_symmetry.space_group_name_H-M   'P 1'
#
loop_
_entity.id
_entity.type
_entity.pdbx_description
1 polymer ?
#
loop_
_entity_poly.entity_id
_entity_poly.type
_entity_poly.pdbx_seq_one_letter_code
_entity_poly.pdbx_strand_id
1 'polypeptide(L)'
;LMQVATLPKLPPAGVASFRTLFEVLKRPMIRVALLVVLLVASGHFAGFTYVRPFLEKVPALDIETISLVLLAYGIGGFFGNFAGGFMAERSLKTAVG
;
A
#
# COMPACT_ATOMS: atom_id res chain seq x y z
N LEU A 1 -29.04 0.16 13.97
CA LEU A 1 -30.26 -0.70 13.88
C LEU A 1 -30.40 -1.38 12.51
N MET A 2 -30.38 -0.65 11.40
CA MET A 2 -30.52 -1.22 10.04
C MET A 2 -29.44 -2.24 9.64
N GLN A 3 -28.21 -2.09 10.16
CA GLN A 3 -27.11 -3.06 9.98
C GLN A 3 -27.44 -4.44 10.56
N VAL A 4 -28.09 -4.52 11.72
CA VAL A 4 -28.44 -5.81 12.35
C VAL A 4 -29.51 -6.55 11.54
N ALA A 5 -30.38 -5.81 10.86
CA ALA A 5 -31.45 -6.38 10.03
C ALA A 5 -31.01 -6.84 8.64
N THR A 6 -29.90 -6.28 8.11
CA THR A 6 -29.47 -6.48 6.72
C THR A 6 -28.16 -7.26 6.58
N LEU A 7 -27.36 -7.39 7.64
CA LEU A 7 -26.14 -8.18 7.61
C LEU A 7 -26.47 -9.68 7.67
N PRO A 8 -26.17 -10.45 6.60
CA PRO A 8 -26.27 -11.90 6.67
C PRO A 8 -25.29 -12.43 7.73
N LYS A 9 -25.73 -13.44 8.49
CA LYS A 9 -24.86 -14.11 9.46
C LYS A 9 -23.69 -14.73 8.70
N LEU A 10 -22.49 -14.19 8.88
CA LEU A 10 -21.24 -14.76 8.40
C LEU A 10 -20.71 -15.69 9.51
N PRO A 11 -20.96 -17.01 9.43
CA PRO A 11 -20.33 -17.94 10.35
C PRO A 11 -18.80 -17.77 10.28
N PRO A 12 -18.09 -17.79 11.41
CA PRO A 12 -16.63 -17.60 11.42
C PRO A 12 -15.97 -18.65 10.51
N ALA A 13 -15.34 -18.20 9.42
CA ALA A 13 -14.52 -19.04 8.55
C ALA A 13 -13.19 -19.34 9.27
N GLY A 14 -13.25 -20.21 10.29
CA GLY A 14 -12.11 -20.58 11.12
C GLY A 14 -11.80 -19.59 12.24
N VAL A 15 -11.18 -20.11 13.31
CA VAL A 15 -10.64 -19.28 14.40
C VAL A 15 -9.27 -18.77 13.95
N ALA A 16 -9.19 -17.49 13.59
CA ALA A 16 -7.91 -16.83 13.41
C ALA A 16 -7.16 -16.90 14.76
N SER A 17 -6.11 -17.71 14.82
CA SER A 17 -5.33 -17.95 16.04
C SER A 17 -3.92 -17.38 15.88
N PHE A 18 -3.30 -16.98 17.00
CA PHE A 18 -1.89 -16.56 17.01
C PHE A 18 -0.96 -17.63 16.42
N ARG A 19 -1.30 -18.91 16.58
CA ARG A 19 -0.60 -20.03 15.95
C ARG A 19 -0.64 -19.94 14.42
N THR A 20 -1.79 -19.61 13.84
CA THR A 20 -1.94 -19.44 12.38
C THR A 20 -1.04 -18.32 11.86
N LEU A 21 -0.94 -17.19 12.57
CA LEU A 21 -0.04 -16.09 12.20
C LEU A 21 1.43 -16.52 12.25
N PHE A 22 1.83 -17.26 13.29
CA PHE A 22 3.20 -17.75 13.43
C PHE A 22 3.57 -18.75 12.33
N GLU A 23 2.64 -19.64 11.95
CA GLU A 23 2.83 -20.58 10.83
C GLU A 23 2.99 -19.86 9.49
N VAL A 24 2.23 -18.78 9.26
CA VAL A 24 2.38 -17.92 8.06
C VAL A 24 3.75 -17.24 8.06
N LEU A 25 4.21 -16.72 9.19
CA LEU A 25 5.52 -16.06 9.32
C LEU A 25 6.71 -17.02 9.13
N LYS A 26 6.54 -18.32 9.41
CA LYS A 26 7.58 -19.32 9.12
C LYS A 26 7.84 -19.49 7.62
N ARG A 27 6.90 -19.12 6.73
CA ARG A 27 7.10 -19.24 5.27
C ARG A 27 8.18 -18.24 4.81
N PRO A 28 9.31 -18.70 4.23
CA PRO A 28 10.42 -17.80 3.87
C PRO A 28 10.02 -16.74 2.86
N MET A 29 9.17 -17.08 1.89
CA MET A 29 8.63 -16.12 0.90
C MET A 29 7.86 -14.97 1.56
N ILE A 30 7.07 -15.26 2.61
CA ILE A 30 6.29 -14.24 3.32
C ILE A 30 7.22 -13.31 4.12
N ARG A 31 8.27 -13.85 4.74
CA ARG A 31 9.27 -13.03 5.44
C ARG A 31 9.94 -12.04 4.50
N VAL A 32 10.35 -12.51 3.32
CA VAL A 32 10.93 -11.63 2.29
C VAL A 32 9.92 -10.57 1.83
N ALA A 33 8.68 -10.97 1.53
CA ALA A 33 7.63 -10.03 1.14
C ALA A 33 7.40 -8.94 2.20
N LEU A 34 7.31 -9.33 3.48
CA LEU A 34 7.15 -8.39 4.59
C LEU A 34 8.35 -7.45 4.73
N LEU A 35 9.58 -7.96 4.58
CA LEU A 35 10.79 -7.11 4.61
C LEU A 35 10.80 -6.12 3.44
N VAL A 36 10.42 -6.54 2.24
CA VAL A 36 10.32 -5.65 1.08
C VAL A 36 9.28 -4.56 1.33
N VAL A 37 8.08 -4.94 1.80
CA VAL A 37 7.02 -3.98 2.14
C VAL A 37 7.50 -3.01 3.21
N LEU A 38 8.16 -3.50 4.26
CA LEU A 38 8.71 -2.69 5.33
C LEU A 38 9.71 -1.67 4.79
N LEU A 39 10.73 -2.12 4.05
CA LEU A 39 11.77 -1.25 3.51
C LEU A 39 11.22 -0.22 2.53
N VAL A 40 10.34 -0.63 1.61
CA VAL A 40 9.72 0.27 0.63
C VAL A 40 8.84 1.31 1.32
N ALA A 41 7.98 0.87 2.25
CA ALA A 41 7.11 1.79 2.99
C ALA A 41 7.93 2.77 3.83
N SER A 42 8.93 2.29 4.57
CA SER A 42 9.79 3.15 5.40
C SER A 42 10.53 4.19 4.56
N GLY A 43 11.16 3.78 3.45
CA GLY A 43 11.84 4.72 2.55
C GLY A 43 10.89 5.74 1.94
N HIS A 44 9.70 5.28 1.53
CA HIS A 44 8.66 6.14 0.99
C HIS A 44 8.19 7.20 1.99
N PHE A 45 7.82 6.78 3.20
CA PHE A 45 7.36 7.69 4.25
C PHE A 45 8.45 8.66 4.68
N ALA A 46 9.70 8.20 4.82
CA ALA A 46 10.83 9.07 5.15
C ALA A 46 11.01 10.19 4.10
N GLY A 47 10.94 9.86 2.81
CA GLY A 47 10.99 10.86 1.74
C GLY A 47 9.77 11.79 1.74
N PHE A 48 8.56 11.24 1.91
CA PHE A 48 7.33 12.01 1.89
C PHE A 48 7.23 13.01 3.05
N THR A 49 7.70 12.67 4.25
CA THR A 49 7.72 13.58 5.40
C THR A 49 8.58 14.83 5.15
N TYR A 50 9.68 14.70 4.40
CA TYR A 50 10.60 15.80 4.12
C TYR A 50 10.50 16.36 2.68
N VAL A 51 9.51 15.93 1.91
CA VAL A 51 9.39 16.29 0.49
C VAL A 51 9.29 17.81 0.29
N ARG A 52 8.42 18.48 1.06
CA ARG A 52 8.23 19.93 0.98
C ARG A 52 9.49 20.71 1.38
N PRO A 53 10.06 20.54 2.60
CA PRO A 53 11.26 21.28 2.97
C PRO A 53 12.46 20.95 2.08
N PHE A 54 12.53 19.76 1.48
CA PHE A 54 13.54 19.44 0.46
C PHE A 54 13.37 20.29 -0.80
N LEU A 55 12.15 20.35 -1.35
CA LEU A 55 11.83 21.13 -2.54
C LEU A 55 11.99 22.65 -2.32
N GLU A 56 11.69 23.14 -1.11
CA GLU A 56 11.91 24.55 -0.75
C GLU A 56 13.39 24.91 -0.57
N LYS A 57 14.24 23.99 -0.10
CA LYS A 57 15.63 24.31 0.28
C LYS A 57 16.68 23.97 -0.77
N VAL A 58 16.46 22.94 -1.59
CA VAL A 58 17.47 22.44 -2.53
C VAL A 58 17.28 23.04 -3.93
N PRO A 59 16.15 22.79 -4.63
CA PRO A 59 15.86 23.49 -5.88
C PRO A 59 15.26 24.88 -5.68
N ALA A 60 15.02 25.32 -4.43
CA ALA A 60 14.48 26.63 -4.08
C ALA A 60 13.15 26.97 -4.79
N LEU A 61 12.26 25.98 -4.88
CA LEU A 61 10.95 26.16 -5.52
C LEU A 61 10.03 27.01 -4.64
N ASP A 62 9.18 27.80 -5.30
CA ASP A 62 8.12 28.55 -4.66
C ASP A 62 6.92 27.65 -4.31
N ILE A 63 6.02 28.18 -3.49
CA ILE A 63 4.90 27.42 -2.92
C ILE A 63 3.96 26.91 -4.02
N GLU A 64 3.71 27.73 -5.06
CA GLU A 64 2.80 27.37 -6.15
C GLU A 64 3.34 26.17 -6.95
N THR A 65 4.62 26.19 -7.29
CA THR A 65 5.26 25.06 -7.99
C THR A 65 5.26 23.79 -7.12
N ILE A 66 5.49 23.90 -5.81
CA ILE A 66 5.42 22.74 -4.90
C ILE A 66 4.00 22.16 -4.87
N SER A 67 2.97 23.00 -4.82
CA SER A 67 1.58 22.56 -4.90
C SER A 67 1.30 21.83 -6.21
N LEU A 68 1.82 22.31 -7.33
CA LEU A 68 1.67 21.65 -8.64
C LEU A 68 2.39 20.29 -8.68
N VAL A 69 3.60 20.19 -8.11
CA VAL A 69 4.34 18.93 -7.99
C VAL A 69 3.56 17.91 -7.15
N LEU A 70 3.00 18.32 -6.01
CA LEU A 70 2.19 17.44 -5.17
C LEU A 70 0.88 17.02 -5.85
N LEU A 71 0.27 17.91 -6.63
CA LEU A 71 -0.89 17.58 -7.45
C LEU A 71 -0.54 16.53 -8.51
N ALA A 72 0.55 16.73 -9.24
CA ALA A 72 1.05 15.77 -10.23
C ALA A 72 1.38 14.41 -9.59
N TYR A 73 1.98 14.42 -8.41
CA TYR A 73 2.23 13.22 -7.61
C TYR A 73 0.92 12.51 -7.24
N GLY A 74 -0.11 13.24 -6.81
CA GLY A 74 -1.43 12.67 -6.52
C GLY A 74 -2.11 12.06 -7.74
N ILE A 75 -2.05 12.72 -8.90
CA ILE A 75 -2.57 12.21 -10.17
C ILE A 75 -1.81 10.93 -10.59
N GLY A 76 -0.49 10.94 -10.48
CA GLY A 76 0.35 9.77 -10.73
C GLY A 76 -0.01 8.60 -9.82
N GLY A 77 -0.22 8.86 -8.53
CA GLY A 77 -0.68 7.84 -7.57
C GLY A 77 -2.06 7.30 -7.89
N PHE A 78 -3.00 8.15 -8.31
CA PHE A 78 -4.33 7.73 -8.74
C PHE A 78 -4.26 6.75 -9.91
N PHE A 79 -3.63 7.14 -11.02
CA PHE A 79 -3.49 6.26 -12.18
C PHE A 79 -2.59 5.04 -11.90
N GLY A 80 -1.58 5.20 -11.06
CA GLY A 80 -0.71 4.11 -10.60
C GLY A 80 -1.47 3.02 -9.86
N ASN A 81 -2.50 3.36 -9.08
CA ASN A 81 -3.37 2.35 -8.43
C ASN A 81 -4.17 1.53 -9.44
N PHE A 82 -4.72 2.17 -10.49
CA PHE A 82 -5.41 1.43 -11.56
C PHE A 82 -4.45 0.51 -12.31
N ALA A 83 -3.28 1.02 -12.69
CA ALA A 83 -2.27 0.22 -13.38
C ALA A 83 -1.78 -0.94 -12.50
N GLY A 84 -1.52 -0.69 -11.22
CA GLY A 84 -1.11 -1.70 -10.25
C GLY A 84 -2.18 -2.77 -10.03
N GLY A 85 -3.45 -2.37 -9.91
CA GLY A 85 -4.58 -3.30 -9.80
C GLY A 85 -4.73 -4.18 -11.05
N PHE A 86 -4.65 -3.58 -12.24
CA PHE A 86 -4.70 -4.31 -13.51
C PHE A 86 -3.52 -5.29 -13.66
N MET A 87 -2.30 -4.85 -13.32
CA MET A 87 -1.10 -5.70 -13.34
C MET A 87 -1.20 -6.84 -12.32
N ALA A 88 -1.74 -6.58 -11.12
CA ALA A 88 -1.92 -7.62 -10.10
C ALA A 88 -2.93 -8.69 -10.54
N GLU A 89 -4.06 -8.29 -11.15
CA GLU A 89 -5.03 -9.23 -11.70
C GLU A 89 -4.40 -10.12 -12.79
N ARG A 90 -3.58 -9.54 -13.67
CA ARG A 90 -2.93 -10.25 -14.77
C ARG A 90 -1.77 -11.14 -14.30
N SER A 91 -1.05 -10.71 -13.28
CA SER A 91 0.08 -11.44 -12.68
C SER A 91 -0.39 -12.65 -11.87
N LEU A 92 -1.56 -12.56 -11.22
CA LEU A 92 -2.19 -13.71 -10.59
C LEU A 92 -2.60 -14.78 -11.61
N LYS A 93 -3.07 -14.37 -12.80
CA LYS A 93 -3.39 -15.30 -13.90
C LYS A 93 -2.15 -15.96 -14.53
N THR A 94 -0.96 -15.38 -14.37
CA THR A 94 0.31 -15.96 -14.87
C THR A 94 1.08 -16.73 -13.80
N ALA A 95 0.87 -16.46 -12.51
CA ALA A 95 1.48 -17.20 -11.40
C ALA A 95 0.71 -18.48 -10.98
N VAL A 96 -0.53 -18.64 -11.44
CA VAL A 96 -1.39 -19.82 -11.18
C VAL A 96 -1.53 -20.72 -12.43
N GLY A 97 -0.69 -20.51 -13.45
CA GLY A 97 -0.60 -21.35 -14.64
C GLY A 97 0.52 -22.38 -14.55
#